data_AF-A0A2T9VK85-F1
#
_entry.id   AF-A0A2T9VK85-F1
#
_cell.length_a   1.000
_cell.length_b   1.000
_cell.length_c   1.000
_cell.angle_alpha   90.00
_cell.angle_beta   90.00
_cell.angle_gamma   90.00
#
_symmetry.space_group_name_H-M   'P 1'
#
loop_
_entity.id
_entity.type
_entity.pdbx_description
1 polymer ?
#
loop_
_entity_poly.entity_id
_entity_poly.type
_entity_poly.pdbx_seq_one_letter_code
_entity_poly.pdbx_strand_id
1 'polypeptide(L)'
;LSNLGVNSVGKGEVAVTIGTSGAIRTVIDKPRTDYKGRIFCYVLTEDHYVIGGPVNNGGVVLRWLRDELLASEVETAKRLGVDPYDVLTQIAKRVKPGADGLIFHPYLAGERAPLWNANARGSFFGLTLSHKKEHMIRAALEGVLYNLYTV
;
A
#
# COMPACT_ATOMS: atom_id res chain seq x y z
N LEU A 1 9.39 -7.52 17.23
CA LEU A 1 8.19 -7.46 16.35
C LEU A 1 7.63 -6.04 16.35
N SER A 2 7.27 -5.49 15.19
CA SER A 2 6.69 -4.14 15.09
C SER A 2 5.40 -3.97 15.90
N ASN A 3 4.56 -5.01 16.00
CA ASN A 3 3.34 -5.00 16.83
C ASN A 3 3.59 -4.59 18.28
N LEU A 4 4.58 -5.20 18.92
CA LEU A 4 4.98 -4.85 20.30
C LEU A 4 5.50 -3.41 20.37
N GLY A 5 6.31 -3.00 19.39
CA GLY A 5 6.91 -1.67 19.35
C GLY A 5 5.90 -0.53 19.20
N VAL A 6 4.71 -0.81 18.65
CA VAL A 6 3.60 0.17 18.54
C VAL A 6 2.48 -0.08 19.55
N ASN A 7 2.72 -0.94 20.54
CA ASN A 7 1.74 -1.35 21.56
C ASN A 7 0.43 -1.91 20.97
N SER A 8 0.51 -2.60 19.82
CA SER A 8 -0.62 -3.26 19.16
C SER A 8 -0.62 -4.75 19.48
N VAL A 9 -1.12 -5.07 20.68
CA VAL A 9 -1.18 -6.43 21.23
C VAL A 9 -2.57 -6.79 21.77
N GLY A 10 -3.46 -5.81 21.90
CA GLY A 10 -4.83 -6.00 22.33
C GLY A 10 -5.70 -6.64 21.26
N LYS A 11 -6.79 -7.25 21.71
CA LYS A 11 -7.78 -7.87 20.81
C LYS A 11 -8.41 -6.82 19.90
N GLY A 12 -8.36 -7.06 18.59
CA GLY A 12 -8.92 -6.17 17.57
C GLY A 12 -7.96 -5.04 17.13
N GLU A 13 -6.78 -4.94 17.73
CA GLU A 13 -5.77 -3.98 17.29
C GLU A 13 -4.99 -4.53 16.09
N VAL A 14 -4.68 -3.65 15.13
CA VAL A 14 -3.95 -3.99 13.92
C VAL A 14 -2.77 -3.05 13.77
N ALA A 15 -1.57 -3.61 13.67
CA ALA A 15 -0.36 -2.88 13.33
C ALA A 15 -0.21 -2.83 11.80
N VAL A 16 -0.27 -1.63 11.24
CA VAL A 16 0.02 -1.38 9.82
C VAL A 16 1.33 -0.62 9.72
N THR A 17 2.26 -1.12 8.90
CA THR A 17 3.51 -0.44 8.58
C THR A 17 3.59 -0.26 7.08
N ILE A 18 3.80 0.97 6.62
CA ILE A 18 3.97 1.29 5.19
C ILE A 18 5.25 2.09 5.03
N GLY A 19 6.29 1.45 4.51
CA GLY A 19 7.55 2.07 4.08
C GLY A 19 7.73 1.84 2.58
N THR A 20 8.93 1.43 2.14
CA THR A 20 9.12 0.95 0.75
C THR A 20 8.12 -0.16 0.41
N SER A 21 7.98 -1.13 1.32
CA SER A 21 6.97 -2.19 1.32
C SER A 21 5.98 -1.99 2.47
N GLY A 22 4.93 -2.81 2.51
CA GLY A 22 3.91 -2.79 3.55
C GLY A 22 3.87 -4.07 4.37
N ALA A 23 3.23 -4.00 5.53
CA ALA A 23 2.76 -5.18 6.24
C ALA A 23 1.63 -4.82 7.21
N ILE A 24 0.69 -5.75 7.34
CA ILE A 24 -0.44 -5.66 8.23
C ILE A 24 -0.47 -6.90 9.12
N ARG A 25 -0.61 -6.69 10.43
CA ARG A 25 -0.46 -7.74 11.44
C ARG A 25 -1.35 -7.51 12.65
N THR A 26 -1.80 -8.59 13.27
CA THR A 26 -2.48 -8.56 14.57
C THR A 26 -2.04 -9.74 15.43
N VAL A 27 -2.26 -9.62 16.74
CA VAL A 27 -1.96 -10.66 17.73
C VAL A 27 -3.26 -11.38 18.09
N ILE A 28 -3.21 -12.71 18.13
CA ILE A 28 -4.32 -13.59 18.49
C ILE A 28 -3.90 -14.58 19.58
N ASP A 29 -4.89 -15.12 20.30
CA ASP A 29 -4.72 -15.99 21.48
C ASP A 29 -4.69 -17.49 21.14
N LYS A 30 -4.93 -17.84 19.87
CA LYS A 30 -4.94 -19.23 19.37
C LYS A 30 -4.39 -19.27 17.96
N PRO A 31 -3.66 -20.33 17.56
CA PRO A 31 -3.11 -20.41 16.23
C PRO A 31 -4.23 -20.44 15.19
N ARG A 32 -4.10 -19.63 14.13
CA ARG A 32 -5.04 -19.62 13.01
C ARG A 32 -4.29 -19.52 11.69
N THR A 33 -4.54 -20.48 10.82
CA THR A 33 -4.06 -20.45 9.44
C THR A 33 -5.22 -20.09 8.50
N ASP A 34 -4.89 -19.47 7.37
CA ASP A 34 -5.85 -19.22 6.30
C ASP A 34 -5.81 -20.39 5.30
N TYR A 35 -6.97 -20.98 5.01
CA TYR A 35 -7.07 -22.12 4.09
C TYR A 35 -6.60 -21.79 2.67
N LYS A 36 -6.64 -20.51 2.28
CA LYS A 36 -6.11 -20.01 1.00
C LYS A 36 -4.63 -19.65 1.06
N GLY A 37 -3.99 -19.76 2.23
CA GLY A 37 -2.58 -19.44 2.42
C GLY A 37 -2.22 -17.95 2.27
N ARG A 38 -3.18 -17.02 2.43
CA ARG A 38 -2.94 -15.59 2.16
C ARG A 38 -2.17 -14.89 3.28
N ILE A 39 -2.30 -15.35 4.52
CA ILE A 39 -1.63 -14.80 5.70
C ILE A 39 -0.74 -15.83 6.37
N PHE A 40 0.32 -15.36 7.02
CA PHE A 40 1.13 -16.19 7.91
C PHE A 40 0.51 -16.26 9.32
N CYS A 41 0.96 -17.25 10.10
CA CYS A 41 0.71 -17.36 11.53
C CYS A 41 2.01 -17.78 12.22
N TYR A 42 2.61 -16.87 13.00
CA TYR A 42 3.87 -17.10 13.69
C TYR A 42 3.65 -17.14 15.20
N VAL A 43 4.32 -18.06 15.88
CA VAL A 43 4.30 -18.15 17.35
C VAL A 43 5.01 -16.91 17.92
N LEU A 44 4.37 -16.20 18.85
CA LEU A 44 4.95 -15.08 19.59
C LEU A 44 5.33 -15.51 21.01
N THR A 45 4.40 -16.16 21.70
CA THR A 45 4.57 -16.81 23.02
C THR A 45 3.79 -18.12 23.01
N GLU A 46 3.77 -18.86 24.12
CA GLU A 46 2.96 -20.09 24.23
C GLU A 46 1.47 -19.85 23.94
N ASP A 47 0.93 -18.72 24.40
CA ASP A 47 -0.50 -18.37 24.30
C ASP A 47 -0.80 -17.28 23.26
N HIS A 48 0.21 -16.79 22.53
CA HIS A 48 0.02 -15.70 21.57
C HIS A 48 0.68 -15.98 20.23
N TYR A 49 0.00 -15.58 19.17
CA TYR A 49 0.43 -15.77 17.79
C TYR A 49 0.26 -14.46 17.03
N VAL A 50 1.16 -14.18 16.11
CA VAL A 50 1.03 -13.05 15.19
C VAL A 50 0.59 -13.56 13.84
N ILE A 51 -0.56 -13.08 13.38
CA ILE A 51 -1.03 -13.29 12.02
C ILE A 51 -0.85 -12.02 11.20
N GLY A 52 -0.70 -12.18 9.88
CA GLY A 52 -0.61 -11.03 9.00
C GLY A 52 -0.14 -11.37 7.60
N GLY A 53 -0.02 -10.34 6.78
CA GLY A 53 0.46 -10.45 5.40
C GLY A 53 1.55 -9.43 5.11
N PRO A 54 2.68 -9.86 4.52
CA PRO A 54 3.66 -8.94 3.98
C PRO A 54 3.23 -8.50 2.58
N VAL A 55 3.29 -7.19 2.32
CA VAL A 55 2.89 -6.56 1.05
C VAL A 55 4.13 -5.95 0.41
N ASN A 56 4.44 -6.27 -0.84
CA ASN A 56 5.63 -5.75 -1.53
C ASN A 56 5.46 -4.28 -1.91
N ASN A 57 4.26 -3.91 -2.36
CA ASN A 57 4.01 -2.65 -3.04
C ASN A 57 3.43 -1.61 -2.07
N GLY A 58 4.31 -1.02 -1.24
CA GLY A 58 4.00 0.11 -0.37
C GLY A 58 4.35 1.44 -1.04
N GLY A 59 5.14 2.26 -0.36
CA GLY A 59 5.64 3.55 -0.85
C GLY A 59 6.55 3.44 -2.09
N VAL A 60 7.06 2.25 -2.43
CA VAL A 60 7.79 2.02 -3.70
C VAL A 60 6.93 2.35 -4.92
N VAL A 61 5.60 2.19 -4.82
CA VAL A 61 4.67 2.56 -5.89
C VAL A 61 4.69 4.06 -6.14
N LEU A 62 4.56 4.86 -5.07
CA LEU A 62 4.58 6.31 -5.20
C LEU A 62 5.94 6.81 -5.69
N ARG A 63 7.03 6.18 -5.25
CA ARG A 63 8.38 6.45 -5.77
C ARG A 63 8.46 6.19 -7.27
N TRP A 64 7.96 5.03 -7.75
CA TRP A 64 7.94 4.70 -9.17
C TRP A 64 7.10 5.70 -9.98
N LEU A 65 5.91 6.09 -9.50
CA LEU A 65 5.11 7.13 -10.17
C LEU A 65 5.87 8.46 -10.25
N ARG A 66 6.50 8.87 -9.15
CA ARG A 66 7.29 10.10 -9.06
C ARG A 66 8.42 10.11 -10.11
N ASP A 67 9.16 9.01 -10.18
CA ASP A 67 10.37 8.91 -10.99
C ASP A 67 10.05 8.72 -12.49
N GLU A 68 9.02 7.93 -12.82
CA GLU A 68 8.74 7.53 -14.20
C GLU A 68 7.68 8.37 -14.91
N LEU A 69 6.70 8.92 -14.18
CA LEU A 69 5.53 9.58 -14.78
C LEU A 69 5.40 11.07 -14.45
N LEU A 70 6.13 11.56 -13.44
CA LEU A 70 5.89 12.85 -12.81
C LEU A 70 7.14 13.75 -12.76
N ALA A 71 8.03 13.61 -13.75
CA ALA A 71 9.28 14.38 -13.84
C ALA A 71 9.06 15.90 -13.79
N SER A 72 7.99 16.41 -14.40
CA SER A 72 7.63 17.84 -14.36
C SER A 72 7.29 18.33 -12.95
N GLU A 73 6.59 17.52 -12.18
CA GLU A 73 6.19 17.81 -10.81
C GLU A 73 7.40 17.73 -9.87
N VAL A 74 8.33 16.79 -10.11
CA VAL A 74 9.61 16.71 -9.41
C VAL A 74 10.48 17.94 -9.67
N GLU A 75 10.61 18.38 -10.91
CA GLU A 75 11.36 19.60 -11.26
C GLU A 75 10.71 20.84 -10.64
N THR A 76 9.38 20.90 -10.60
CA THR A 76 8.65 21.97 -9.92
C THR A 76 8.95 21.97 -8.42
N ALA A 77 8.92 20.81 -7.76
CA ALA A 77 9.26 20.69 -6.34
C ALA A 77 10.69 21.16 -6.06
N LYS A 78 11.64 20.79 -6.92
CA LYS A 78 13.03 21.22 -6.84
C LYS A 78 13.18 22.74 -6.92
N ARG A 79 12.49 23.39 -7.86
CA ARG A 79 12.51 24.86 -8.01
C ARG A 79 11.89 25.58 -6.83
N LEU A 80 10.86 24.98 -6.22
CA LEU A 80 10.20 25.52 -5.04
C LEU A 80 10.93 25.20 -3.73
N GLY A 81 11.96 24.34 -3.76
CA GLY A 81 12.70 23.92 -2.57
C GLY A 81 11.88 23.07 -1.60
N VAL A 82 10.90 22.32 -2.10
CA VAL A 82 9.99 21.48 -1.29
C VAL A 82 10.17 20.00 -1.62
N ASP A 83 9.69 19.11 -0.75
CA ASP A 83 9.70 17.67 -1.02
C ASP A 83 8.77 17.34 -2.20
N PRO A 84 9.23 16.58 -3.22
CA PRO A 84 8.37 16.18 -4.33
C PRO A 84 7.14 15.39 -3.88
N TYR A 85 7.21 14.57 -2.84
CA TYR A 85 6.08 13.83 -2.32
C TYR A 85 4.99 14.76 -1.74
N ASP A 86 5.36 15.90 -1.17
CA ASP A 86 4.39 16.91 -0.74
C ASP A 86 3.64 17.49 -1.94
N VAL A 87 4.35 17.81 -3.02
CA VAL A 87 3.72 18.28 -4.27
C VAL A 87 2.76 17.23 -4.82
N LEU A 88 3.17 15.97 -4.90
CA LEU A 88 2.34 14.89 -5.43
C LEU A 88 1.08 14.66 -4.59
N THR A 89 1.21 14.65 -3.26
CA THR A 89 0.04 14.47 -2.38
C THR A 89 -0.91 15.65 -2.43
N GLN A 90 -0.42 16.88 -2.62
CA GLN A 90 -1.28 18.05 -2.85
C GLN A 90 -2.00 17.99 -4.20
N ILE A 91 -1.36 17.47 -5.24
CA ILE A 91 -2.02 17.23 -6.54
C ILE A 91 -3.14 16.19 -6.38
N ALA A 92 -2.88 15.07 -5.70
CA ALA A 92 -3.87 14.01 -5.47
C ALA A 92 -5.09 14.47 -4.66
N LYS A 93 -4.92 15.45 -3.75
CA LYS A 93 -6.02 16.04 -2.96
C LYS A 93 -7.06 16.80 -3.80
N ARG A 94 -6.72 17.20 -5.03
CA ARG A 94 -7.65 17.88 -5.95
C ARG A 94 -8.72 16.95 -6.51
N VAL A 95 -8.49 15.65 -6.44
CA VAL A 95 -9.43 14.61 -6.88
C VAL A 95 -10.20 14.08 -5.68
N LYS A 96 -11.49 13.83 -5.84
CA LYS A 96 -12.32 13.24 -4.77
C LYS A 96 -11.91 11.78 -4.52
N PRO A 97 -12.24 11.21 -3.34
CA PRO A 97 -12.06 9.78 -3.10
C PRO A 97 -12.66 8.91 -4.21
N GLY A 98 -11.95 7.85 -4.60
CA GLY A 98 -12.34 6.93 -5.66
C GLY A 98 -11.79 7.30 -7.05
N ALA A 99 -11.01 8.37 -7.16
CA ALA A 99 -10.33 8.80 -8.39
C ALA A 99 -11.22 8.86 -9.65
N ASP A 100 -12.49 9.25 -9.48
CA ASP A 100 -13.53 9.26 -10.52
C ASP A 100 -13.71 7.90 -11.25
N GLY A 101 -13.47 6.79 -10.53
CA GLY A 101 -13.62 5.42 -11.03
C GLY A 101 -12.33 4.79 -11.55
N LEU A 102 -11.22 5.52 -11.59
CA LEU A 102 -9.92 4.97 -11.97
C LEU A 102 -9.34 4.08 -10.86
N ILE A 103 -9.08 2.81 -11.19
CA ILE A 103 -8.47 1.85 -10.27
C ILE A 103 -7.01 1.62 -10.65
N PHE A 104 -6.13 1.58 -9.65
CA PHE A 104 -4.75 1.14 -9.83
C PHE A 104 -4.48 -0.15 -9.05
N HIS A 105 -4.05 -1.18 -9.77
CA HIS A 105 -3.51 -2.40 -9.18
C HIS A 105 -2.02 -2.17 -8.89
N PRO A 106 -1.55 -2.22 -7.62
CA PRO A 106 -0.22 -1.74 -7.27
C PRO A 106 0.92 -2.72 -7.50
N TYR A 107 0.72 -3.84 -8.19
CA TYR A 107 1.61 -5.01 -8.19
C TYR A 107 2.88 -4.86 -9.05
N LEU A 108 3.57 -3.72 -8.98
CA LEU A 108 4.74 -3.40 -9.80
C LEU A 108 5.91 -4.35 -9.55
N ALA A 109 6.08 -4.85 -8.33
CA ALA A 109 7.14 -5.78 -7.93
C ALA A 109 6.65 -7.23 -7.75
N GLY A 110 5.59 -7.65 -8.48
CA GLY A 110 4.81 -8.83 -8.10
C GLY A 110 4.15 -8.63 -6.75
N GLU A 111 3.50 -9.64 -6.17
CA GLU A 111 2.88 -9.48 -4.85
C GLU A 111 2.98 -10.73 -3.98
N ARG A 112 3.21 -10.52 -2.68
CA ARG A 112 3.03 -11.53 -1.63
C ARG A 112 1.58 -11.45 -1.15
N ALA A 113 1.30 -11.19 0.11
CA ALA A 113 -0.08 -11.08 0.55
C ALA A 113 -0.79 -9.93 -0.19
N PRO A 114 -2.05 -10.10 -0.62
CA PRO A 114 -2.88 -11.30 -0.44
C PRO A 114 -2.78 -12.32 -1.60
N LEU A 115 -2.06 -12.01 -2.68
CA LEU A 115 -2.13 -12.75 -3.96
C LEU A 115 -1.16 -13.93 -4.08
N TRP A 116 0.02 -13.82 -3.45
CA TRP A 116 1.15 -14.74 -3.55
C TRP A 116 1.52 -15.08 -5.01
N ASN A 117 1.63 -14.04 -5.84
CA ASN A 117 1.93 -14.15 -7.26
C ASN A 117 3.09 -13.21 -7.65
N ALA A 118 4.27 -13.79 -7.83
CA ALA A 118 5.47 -13.07 -8.29
C ALA A 118 5.33 -12.51 -9.72
N ASN A 119 4.41 -13.05 -10.51
CA ASN A 119 4.14 -12.61 -11.88
C ASN A 119 3.05 -11.53 -11.97
N ALA A 120 2.46 -11.10 -10.83
CA ALA A 120 1.53 -9.99 -10.82
C ALA A 120 2.21 -8.71 -11.36
N ARG A 121 1.43 -7.84 -12.01
CA ARG A 121 1.89 -6.59 -12.62
C ARG A 121 0.95 -5.45 -12.26
N GLY A 122 1.50 -4.24 -12.21
CA GLY A 122 0.70 -3.05 -11.99
C GLY A 122 -0.16 -2.71 -13.22
N SER A 123 -1.31 -2.10 -13.00
CA SER A 123 -2.18 -1.62 -14.09
C SER A 123 -3.10 -0.51 -13.64
N PHE A 124 -3.34 0.44 -14.54
CA PHE A 124 -4.48 1.36 -14.44
C PHE A 124 -5.67 0.76 -15.18
N PHE A 125 -6.83 0.73 -14.55
CA PHE A 125 -8.06 0.18 -15.09
C PHE A 125 -9.19 1.20 -15.00
N GLY A 126 -9.91 1.42 -16.10
CA GLY A 126 -11.02 2.39 -16.17
C GLY A 126 -10.64 3.78 -16.68
N LEU A 127 -9.53 3.92 -17.43
CA LEU A 127 -9.16 5.21 -18.03
C LEU A 127 -10.22 5.74 -19.00
N THR A 128 -10.39 7.06 -18.98
CA THR A 128 -11.26 7.84 -19.86
C THR A 128 -10.56 9.18 -20.14
N LEU A 129 -11.05 9.95 -21.11
CA LEU A 129 -10.48 11.26 -21.45
C LEU A 129 -10.61 12.32 -20.34
N SER A 130 -11.47 12.10 -19.34
CA SER A 130 -11.60 13.02 -18.20
C SER A 130 -10.51 12.83 -17.14
N HIS A 131 -9.84 11.68 -17.15
CA HIS A 131 -8.78 11.37 -16.20
C HIS A 131 -7.49 12.11 -16.57
N LYS A 132 -6.86 12.69 -15.55
CA LYS A 132 -5.62 13.45 -15.64
C LYS A 132 -4.56 12.82 -14.72
N LYS A 133 -3.36 13.40 -14.70
CA LYS A 133 -2.27 12.93 -13.83
C LYS A 133 -2.68 12.90 -12.35
N GLU A 134 -3.46 13.88 -11.90
CA GLU A 134 -3.95 13.93 -10.53
C GLU A 134 -4.82 12.71 -10.17
N HIS A 135 -5.62 12.21 -11.11
CA HIS A 135 -6.40 10.98 -10.92
C HIS A 135 -5.49 9.77 -10.83
N MET A 136 -4.44 9.70 -11.65
CA MET A 136 -3.49 8.59 -11.62
C MET A 136 -2.72 8.54 -10.31
N ILE A 137 -2.27 9.68 -9.78
CA ILE A 137 -1.60 9.76 -8.47
C ILE A 137 -2.57 9.32 -7.37
N ARG A 138 -3.81 9.82 -7.39
CA ARG A 138 -4.84 9.46 -6.41
C ARG A 138 -5.16 7.97 -6.45
N ALA A 139 -5.40 7.43 -7.64
CA ALA A 139 -5.68 6.01 -7.86
C ALA A 139 -4.52 5.14 -7.38
N ALA A 140 -3.26 5.56 -7.58
CA ALA A 140 -2.11 4.80 -7.10
C ALA A 140 -2.02 4.76 -5.57
N LEU A 141 -2.25 5.90 -4.89
CA LEU A 141 -2.30 5.97 -3.43
C LEU A 141 -3.43 5.11 -2.87
N GLU A 142 -4.63 5.23 -3.44
CA GLU A 142 -5.79 4.43 -3.04
C GLU A 142 -5.57 2.93 -3.34
N GLY A 143 -4.96 2.59 -4.48
CA GLY A 143 -4.65 1.22 -4.87
C GLY A 143 -3.71 0.51 -3.88
N VAL A 144 -2.70 1.20 -3.37
CA VAL A 144 -1.83 0.67 -2.29
C VAL A 144 -2.65 0.39 -1.03
N LEU A 145 -3.56 1.29 -0.66
CA LEU A 145 -4.42 1.11 0.52
C LEU A 145 -5.45 -0.02 0.32
N TYR A 146 -6.05 -0.15 -0.86
CA TYR A 146 -6.96 -1.26 -1.16
C TYR A 146 -6.23 -2.60 -1.09
N ASN A 147 -5.02 -2.69 -1.63
CA ASN A 147 -4.21 -3.91 -1.52
C ASN A 147 -3.94 -4.27 -0.05
N LEU A 148 -3.53 -3.31 0.77
CA LEU A 148 -3.35 -3.52 2.22
C LEU A 148 -4.64 -3.92 2.93
N TYR A 149 -5.77 -3.34 2.56
CA TYR A 149 -7.09 -3.63 3.14
C TYR A 149 -7.60 -5.05 2.82
N THR A 150 -7.14 -5.64 1.72
CA THR A 150 -7.56 -6.99 1.31
C THR A 150 -6.83 -8.13 2.01
N VAL A 151 -5.82 -7.81 2.82
CA VAL A 151 -5.08 -8.76 3.66
C VAL A 151 -5.79 -8.92 5.00
#